data_AF-A0A208XK10-F1
#
_entry.id   AF-A0A208XK10-F1
#
_cell.length_a   1.000
_cell.length_b   1.000
_cell.length_c   1.000
_cell.angle_alpha   90.00
_cell.angle_beta   90.00
_cell.angle_gamma   90.00
#
_symmetry.space_group_name_H-M   'P 1'
#
loop_
_entity.id
_entity.type
_entity.pdbx_description
1 polymer ?
#
loop_
_entity_poly.entity_id
_entity_poly.type
_entity_poly.pdbx_seq_one_letter_code
_entity_poly.pdbx_strand_id
1 'polypeptide(L)'
;MTATETQRAIPALYMRGGTSKGVFFLPGDLPPDPAVRDRVLQRVVGSPDPYEKQIDGLGGATSSTSKVVIVGPSGRQDCDVDYWFGQVAIGQPMIDWSGNCGNLSAAVGPFAIHRGLVRPAGDGMAEVRIWQANLGKKIVAHVPVRGGQVQELGDFELDGVTFPAAEVRLEFLDPGGGDGPDGAMFPTGNTADDLTIPGVGEIRATLVDAGNPTVFVPASALGLAGTELQSDVNGNAGVLARAEAIRAHAAVAMGLAPDAAHATTHRQHTPKLAFAAPPAAYTASSGRAVGTDDIDLNVRIFSMGKLHHAMTGTGAVAIAAAAAVPGTVLADLLGGARDGLRFGHPSGTLKVGAQARCQDGRWSVALVAMSRSARRLMDGVVLVPPWRD
;
A
#
# COMPACT_ATOMS: atom_id res chain seq x y z
N MET A 1 16.44 29.66 -11.25
CA MET A 1 15.88 29.65 -12.61
C MET A 1 16.08 31.03 -13.18
N THR A 2 16.75 31.17 -14.32
CA THR A 2 16.78 32.45 -15.05
C THR A 2 15.47 32.59 -15.82
N ALA A 3 15.10 33.82 -16.19
CA ALA A 3 13.86 34.11 -16.95
C ALA A 3 13.81 33.49 -18.37
N THR A 4 14.81 32.67 -18.73
CA THR A 4 15.02 32.08 -20.06
C THR A 4 14.95 30.55 -20.08
N GLU A 5 14.80 29.90 -18.92
CA GLU A 5 14.76 28.44 -18.83
C GLU A 5 13.34 27.89 -19.13
N THR A 6 13.25 26.93 -20.06
CA THR A 6 12.01 26.22 -20.40
C THR A 6 11.83 24.94 -19.58
N GLN A 7 10.59 24.47 -19.45
CA GLN A 7 10.31 23.19 -18.79
C GLN A 7 10.92 22.01 -19.55
N ARG A 8 11.33 20.97 -18.81
CA ARG A 8 11.74 19.68 -19.35
C ARG A 8 10.55 18.73 -19.38
N ALA A 9 10.41 18.01 -20.48
CA ALA A 9 9.39 16.97 -20.67
C ALA A 9 9.93 15.60 -20.28
N ILE A 10 9.16 14.85 -19.49
CA ILE A 10 9.48 13.49 -19.05
C ILE A 10 8.32 12.58 -19.45
N PRO A 11 8.52 11.53 -20.27
CA PRO A 11 7.49 10.54 -20.57
C PRO A 11 6.93 9.89 -19.31
N ALA A 12 5.61 9.78 -19.21
CA ALA A 12 4.94 9.25 -18.02
C ALA A 12 3.57 8.62 -18.35
N LEU A 13 3.17 7.62 -17.56
CA LEU A 13 1.78 7.16 -17.48
C LEU A 13 1.17 7.58 -16.14
N TYR A 14 0.02 8.25 -16.18
CA TYR A 14 -0.79 8.44 -14.99
C TYR A 14 -1.84 7.34 -14.93
N MET A 15 -1.77 6.48 -13.92
CA MET A 15 -2.59 5.27 -13.86
C MET A 15 -3.34 5.17 -12.54
N ARG A 16 -4.54 4.59 -12.62
CA ARG A 16 -5.21 4.01 -11.46
C ARG A 16 -4.77 2.55 -11.34
N GLY A 17 -4.30 2.16 -10.16
CA GLY A 17 -4.14 0.76 -9.76
C GLY A 17 -4.90 0.52 -8.47
N GLY A 18 -5.86 -0.39 -8.46
CA GLY A 18 -6.80 -0.56 -7.36
C GLY A 18 -7.48 0.77 -6.99
N THR A 19 -7.45 1.11 -5.71
CA THR A 19 -8.01 2.35 -5.14
C THR A 19 -6.98 3.48 -4.99
N SER A 20 -5.92 3.47 -5.79
CA SER A 20 -4.84 4.46 -5.76
C SER A 20 -4.53 4.99 -7.17
N LYS A 21 -3.97 6.20 -7.23
CA LYS A 21 -3.41 6.78 -8.46
C LYS A 21 -1.93 7.04 -8.28
N GLY A 22 -1.15 6.86 -9.33
CA GLY A 22 0.28 7.13 -9.33
C GLY A 22 0.80 7.51 -10.70
N VAL A 23 1.96 8.18 -10.73
CA VAL A 23 2.68 8.51 -11.95
C VAL A 23 3.79 7.47 -12.16
N PHE A 24 3.79 6.82 -13.33
CA PHE A 24 4.66 5.71 -13.66
C PHE A 24 5.69 6.13 -14.71
N PHE A 25 6.94 5.69 -14.51
CA PHE A 25 8.10 6.04 -15.33
C PHE A 25 8.93 4.83 -15.70
N LEU A 26 9.64 4.91 -16.83
CA LEU A 26 10.80 4.07 -17.08
C LEU A 26 12.04 4.68 -16.39
N PRO A 27 13.00 3.87 -15.91
CA PRO A 27 14.25 4.39 -15.35
C PRO A 27 15.02 5.33 -16.28
N GLY A 28 15.03 5.03 -17.59
CA GLY A 28 15.76 5.81 -18.60
C GLY A 28 15.18 7.20 -18.87
N ASP A 29 13.94 7.47 -18.45
CA ASP A 29 13.30 8.79 -18.57
C ASP A 29 13.63 9.72 -17.39
N LEU A 30 14.28 9.18 -16.35
CA LEU A 30 14.57 9.89 -15.11
C LEU A 30 16.08 10.14 -14.93
N PRO A 31 16.47 11.13 -14.10
CA PRO A 31 17.86 11.32 -13.72
C PRO A 31 18.45 10.06 -13.08
N PRO A 32 19.70 9.69 -13.41
CA PRO A 32 20.35 8.51 -12.84
C PRO A 32 20.76 8.73 -11.37
N ASP A 33 21.09 9.96 -10.98
CA ASP A 33 21.40 10.29 -9.58
C ASP A 33 20.13 10.22 -8.71
N PRO A 34 20.10 9.38 -7.65
CA PRO A 34 18.91 9.22 -6.82
C PRO A 34 18.43 10.50 -6.14
N ALA A 35 19.33 11.39 -5.72
CA ALA A 35 18.95 12.63 -5.05
C ALA A 35 18.34 13.63 -6.05
N VAL A 36 18.89 13.73 -7.27
CA VAL A 36 18.30 14.52 -8.36
C VAL A 36 16.94 13.93 -8.77
N ARG A 37 16.87 12.60 -8.94
CA ARG A 37 15.64 11.88 -9.27
C ARG A 37 14.55 12.15 -8.26
N ASP A 38 14.84 12.05 -6.97
CA ASP A 38 13.85 12.28 -5.91
C ASP A 38 13.35 13.72 -5.89
N ARG A 39 14.21 14.71 -6.16
CA ARG A 39 13.78 16.11 -6.33
C ARG A 39 12.86 16.29 -7.55
N VAL A 40 13.18 15.64 -8.67
CA VAL A 40 12.36 15.68 -9.89
C VAL A 40 11.00 15.03 -9.63
N LEU A 41 10.96 13.85 -9.01
CA LEU A 41 9.72 13.13 -8.69
C LEU A 41 8.85 13.90 -7.69
N GLN A 42 9.45 14.54 -6.68
CA GLN A 42 8.75 15.47 -5.80
C GLN A 42 8.12 16.63 -6.59
N ARG A 43 8.87 17.22 -7.53
CA ARG A 43 8.36 18.32 -8.37
C ARG A 43 7.25 17.88 -9.32
N VAL A 44 7.29 16.65 -9.84
CA VAL A 44 6.21 16.06 -10.65
C VAL A 44 4.91 15.98 -9.85
N VAL A 45 4.98 15.50 -8.62
CA VAL A 45 3.80 15.34 -7.77
C VAL A 45 3.35 16.67 -7.18
N GLY A 46 4.25 17.65 -7.06
CA GLY A 46 3.95 18.98 -6.52
C GLY A 46 4.24 19.06 -5.02
N SER A 47 5.36 18.50 -4.57
CA SER A 47 5.79 18.47 -3.17
C SER A 47 7.23 18.99 -2.98
N PRO A 48 7.60 19.46 -1.77
CA PRO A 48 6.72 19.73 -0.64
C PRO A 48 5.75 20.88 -0.92
N ASP A 49 4.49 20.72 -0.52
CA ASP A 49 3.47 21.77 -0.65
C ASP A 49 2.94 22.18 0.74
N PRO A 50 3.26 23.40 1.22
CA PRO A 50 2.76 23.89 2.51
C PRO A 50 1.23 24.13 2.52
N TYR A 51 0.58 24.15 1.36
CA TYR A 51 -0.88 24.29 1.26
C TYR A 51 -1.62 22.95 1.34
N GLU A 52 -0.89 21.83 1.28
CA GLU A 52 -1.44 20.48 1.26
C GLU A 52 -2.51 20.28 0.17
N LYS A 53 -2.30 20.86 -1.03
CA LYS A 53 -3.21 20.74 -2.19
C LYS A 53 -2.56 20.11 -3.41
N GLN A 54 -1.23 20.14 -3.51
CA GLN A 54 -0.45 19.68 -4.67
C GLN A 54 -0.92 20.31 -5.99
N ILE A 55 -1.37 21.57 -5.95
CA ILE A 55 -1.93 22.29 -7.11
C ILE A 55 -0.92 22.44 -8.25
N ASP A 56 0.37 22.58 -7.93
CA ASP A 56 1.46 22.72 -8.91
C ASP A 56 2.10 21.35 -9.24
N GLY A 57 1.29 20.31 -9.39
CA GLY A 57 1.75 18.96 -9.72
C GLY A 57 0.61 17.98 -10.02
N LEU A 58 0.98 16.71 -10.24
CA LEU A 58 0.03 15.63 -10.54
C LEU A 58 -0.52 14.94 -9.27
N GLY A 59 -0.02 15.31 -8.11
CA GLY A 59 -0.50 14.83 -6.82
C GLY A 59 -1.94 15.26 -6.57
N GLY A 60 -2.68 14.43 -5.82
CA GLY A 60 -4.07 14.72 -5.46
C GLY A 60 -4.27 15.01 -3.97
N ALA A 61 -3.23 15.44 -3.27
CA ALA A 61 -3.23 15.80 -1.85
C ALA A 61 -3.77 14.71 -0.89
N THR A 62 -3.61 13.44 -1.24
CA THR A 62 -3.86 12.32 -0.33
C THR A 62 -2.74 11.29 -0.45
N SER A 63 -2.53 10.47 0.57
CA SER A 63 -1.55 9.38 0.49
C SER A 63 -1.85 8.39 -0.64
N SER A 64 -3.12 8.27 -1.06
CA SER A 64 -3.56 7.42 -2.18
C SER A 64 -3.31 8.02 -3.57
N THR A 65 -2.97 9.31 -3.65
CA THR A 65 -2.79 10.05 -4.91
C THR A 65 -1.47 10.81 -5.01
N SER A 66 -0.62 10.74 -3.97
CA SER A 66 0.76 11.27 -3.94
C SER A 66 1.76 10.12 -4.05
N LYS A 67 1.88 9.54 -5.24
CA LYS A 67 2.60 8.28 -5.47
C LYS A 67 3.35 8.30 -6.80
N VAL A 68 4.60 7.81 -6.77
CA VAL A 68 5.40 7.60 -7.97
C VAL A 68 5.81 6.14 -8.07
N VAL A 69 5.95 5.67 -9.30
CA VAL A 69 6.32 4.30 -9.63
C VAL A 69 7.38 4.32 -10.72
N ILE A 70 8.43 3.54 -10.52
CA ILE A 70 9.45 3.28 -11.54
C ILE A 70 9.38 1.80 -11.88
N VAL A 71 9.30 1.47 -13.17
CA VAL A 71 9.30 0.08 -13.65
C VAL A 71 10.34 -0.07 -14.74
N GLY A 72 11.29 -0.98 -14.54
CA GLY A 72 12.35 -1.28 -15.50
C GLY A 72 12.43 -2.77 -15.83
N PRO A 73 13.20 -3.17 -16.86
CA PRO A 73 13.48 -4.59 -17.09
C PRO A 73 14.19 -5.19 -15.87
N SER A 74 13.83 -6.41 -15.50
CA SER A 74 14.54 -7.10 -14.42
C SER A 74 15.86 -7.71 -14.92
N GLY A 75 16.90 -7.63 -14.09
CA GLY A 75 18.12 -8.41 -14.29
C GLY A 75 18.01 -9.86 -13.79
N ARG A 76 16.87 -10.24 -13.20
CA ARG A 76 16.64 -11.56 -12.59
C ARG A 76 16.03 -12.51 -13.60
N GLN A 77 16.43 -13.79 -13.57
CA GLN A 77 15.93 -14.79 -14.52
C GLN A 77 14.45 -15.17 -14.28
N ASP A 78 13.98 -14.98 -13.06
CA ASP A 78 12.66 -15.38 -12.59
C ASP A 78 11.66 -14.22 -12.48
N CYS A 79 12.05 -13.02 -12.89
CA CYS A 79 11.20 -11.83 -12.96
C CYS A 79 11.30 -11.18 -14.34
N ASP A 80 10.23 -10.56 -14.80
CA ASP A 80 10.18 -9.84 -16.07
C ASP A 80 10.54 -8.36 -15.88
N VAL A 81 10.08 -7.75 -14.78
CA VAL A 81 10.32 -6.34 -14.46
C VAL A 81 10.69 -6.11 -13.00
N ASP A 82 11.50 -5.08 -12.75
CA ASP A 82 11.75 -4.52 -11.43
C ASP A 82 10.81 -3.33 -11.19
N TYR A 83 10.25 -3.27 -9.98
CA TYR A 83 9.26 -2.28 -9.56
C TYR A 83 9.72 -1.57 -8.28
N TRP A 84 9.89 -0.24 -8.37
CA TRP A 84 10.07 0.64 -7.22
C TRP A 84 8.84 1.50 -6.99
N PHE A 85 8.40 1.56 -5.74
CA PHE A 85 7.35 2.43 -5.26
C PHE A 85 7.93 3.53 -4.36
N GLY A 86 7.58 4.78 -4.68
CA GLY A 86 7.89 5.94 -3.85
C GLY A 86 6.61 6.58 -3.31
N GLN A 87 6.49 6.63 -1.98
CA GLN A 87 5.45 7.42 -1.32
C GLN A 87 5.96 8.86 -1.16
N VAL A 88 5.44 9.78 -1.96
CA VAL A 88 5.84 11.19 -1.87
C VAL A 88 5.10 11.85 -0.71
N ALA A 89 5.83 12.41 0.24
CA ALA A 89 5.25 13.17 1.35
C ALA A 89 4.65 14.48 0.82
N ILE A 90 3.46 14.86 1.33
CA ILE A 90 2.74 16.03 0.79
C ILE A 90 3.46 17.31 1.22
N GLY A 91 3.63 17.52 2.54
CA GLY A 91 4.20 18.74 3.12
C GLY A 91 5.69 18.67 3.45
N GLN A 92 6.38 17.57 3.15
CA GLN A 92 7.80 17.38 3.48
C GLN A 92 8.62 17.04 2.24
N PRO A 93 9.88 17.49 2.15
CA PRO A 93 10.74 17.22 1.00
C PRO A 93 11.32 15.79 1.03
N MET A 94 10.44 14.79 0.95
CA MET A 94 10.80 13.39 1.13
C MET A 94 10.01 12.48 0.21
N ILE A 95 10.69 11.45 -0.29
CA ILE A 95 10.05 10.25 -0.83
C ILE A 95 10.43 9.08 0.06
N ASP A 96 9.43 8.40 0.60
CA ASP A 96 9.64 7.20 1.39
C ASP A 96 9.60 5.98 0.46
N TRP A 97 10.75 5.30 0.35
CA TRP A 97 10.99 4.12 -0.47
C TRP A 97 10.98 2.81 0.36
N SER A 98 10.58 2.85 1.63
CA SER A 98 10.66 1.70 2.57
C SER A 98 9.60 0.61 2.36
N GLY A 99 8.77 0.69 1.32
CA GLY A 99 7.66 -0.25 1.20
C GLY A 99 7.11 -0.40 -0.19
N ASN A 100 6.08 -1.24 -0.29
CA ASN A 100 5.32 -1.46 -1.50
C ASN A 100 3.96 -0.72 -1.47
N CYS A 101 3.40 -0.48 -2.66
CA CYS A 101 1.99 -0.16 -2.84
C CYS A 101 1.26 -1.32 -3.53
N GLY A 102 0.61 -2.17 -2.72
CA GLY A 102 -0.15 -3.32 -3.25
C GLY A 102 -1.30 -2.94 -4.20
N ASN A 103 -1.85 -1.72 -4.09
CA ASN A 103 -2.85 -1.22 -5.04
C ASN A 103 -2.22 -0.91 -6.41
N LEU A 104 -1.08 -0.21 -6.43
CA LEU A 104 -0.39 0.13 -7.69
C LEU A 104 0.35 -1.07 -8.30
N SER A 105 0.60 -2.14 -7.54
CA SER A 105 1.07 -3.42 -8.09
C SER A 105 0.16 -3.94 -9.22
N ALA A 106 -1.16 -3.69 -9.14
CA ALA A 106 -2.13 -4.05 -10.18
C ALA A 106 -1.92 -3.30 -11.51
N ALA A 107 -1.26 -2.14 -11.48
CA ALA A 107 -0.95 -1.33 -12.65
C ALA A 107 0.46 -1.57 -13.20
N VAL A 108 1.34 -2.26 -12.47
CA VAL A 108 2.71 -2.55 -12.91
C VAL A 108 2.72 -3.50 -14.10
N GLY A 109 1.97 -4.60 -14.05
CA GLY A 109 1.84 -5.54 -15.18
C GLY A 109 1.31 -4.85 -16.44
N PRO A 110 0.16 -4.14 -16.38
CA PRO A 110 -0.32 -3.31 -17.48
C PRO A 110 0.69 -2.29 -18.00
N PHE A 111 1.38 -1.57 -17.11
CA PHE A 111 2.43 -0.61 -17.48
C PHE A 111 3.57 -1.28 -18.26
N ALA A 112 4.04 -2.44 -17.79
CA ALA A 112 5.11 -3.19 -18.43
C ALA A 112 4.76 -3.60 -19.86
N ILE A 113 3.51 -4.01 -20.10
CA ILE A 113 3.01 -4.33 -21.45
C ILE A 113 2.90 -3.05 -22.29
N HIS A 114 2.30 -1.98 -21.75
CA HIS A 114 2.13 -0.70 -22.46
C HIS A 114 3.45 -0.04 -22.87
N ARG A 115 4.50 -0.19 -22.07
CA ARG A 115 5.85 0.33 -22.37
C ARG A 115 6.75 -0.69 -23.06
N GLY A 116 6.21 -1.85 -23.46
CA GLY A 116 6.94 -2.86 -24.22
C GLY A 116 8.07 -3.56 -23.46
N LEU A 117 8.07 -3.48 -22.12
CA LEU A 117 8.97 -4.24 -21.25
C LEU A 117 8.62 -5.73 -21.27
N VAL A 118 7.33 -6.05 -21.44
CA VAL A 118 6.82 -7.41 -21.56
C VAL A 118 5.95 -7.51 -22.81
N ARG A 119 6.15 -8.59 -23.59
CA ARG A 119 5.34 -8.87 -24.78
C ARG A 119 4.42 -10.06 -24.48
N PRO A 120 3.09 -9.87 -24.44
CA PRO A 120 2.16 -10.98 -24.28
C PRO A 120 2.30 -12.01 -25.41
N ALA A 121 2.12 -13.29 -25.11
CA ALA A 121 2.19 -14.37 -26.10
C ALA A 121 0.97 -14.38 -27.06
N GLY A 122 -0.14 -13.75 -26.65
CA GLY A 122 -1.38 -13.67 -27.41
C GLY A 122 -2.52 -13.11 -26.55
N ASP A 123 -3.75 -13.28 -27.03
CA ASP A 123 -4.96 -12.96 -26.28
C ASP A 123 -5.16 -13.93 -25.10
N GLY A 124 -5.78 -13.46 -24.03
CA GLY A 124 -6.02 -14.24 -22.80
C GLY A 124 -5.41 -13.57 -21.57
N MET A 125 -4.82 -14.36 -20.67
CA MET A 125 -4.18 -13.85 -19.45
C MET A 125 -2.66 -13.90 -19.63
N ALA A 126 -2.02 -12.74 -19.61
CA ALA A 126 -0.57 -12.63 -19.56
C ALA A 126 -0.10 -12.64 -18.11
N GLU A 127 0.85 -13.52 -17.80
CA GLU A 127 1.53 -13.52 -16.50
C GLU A 127 2.72 -12.55 -16.56
N VAL A 128 2.74 -11.58 -15.64
CA VAL A 128 3.87 -10.66 -15.47
C VAL A 128 4.47 -10.87 -14.09
N ARG A 129 5.71 -11.36 -14.06
CA ARG A 129 6.49 -11.62 -12.84
C ARG A 129 7.24 -10.34 -12.46
N ILE A 130 6.94 -9.81 -11.29
CA ILE A 130 7.40 -8.51 -10.82
C ILE A 130 8.32 -8.72 -9.63
N TRP A 131 9.55 -8.20 -9.73
CA TRP A 131 10.40 -8.01 -8.57
C TRP A 131 10.05 -6.69 -7.89
N GLN A 132 9.45 -6.75 -6.71
CA GLN A 132 9.21 -5.60 -5.87
C GLN A 132 10.54 -5.23 -5.21
N ALA A 133 11.19 -4.19 -5.74
CA ALA A 133 12.57 -3.86 -5.42
C ALA A 133 12.75 -3.13 -4.09
N ASN A 134 11.70 -2.52 -3.53
CA ASN A 134 11.76 -1.91 -2.20
C ASN A 134 11.90 -2.97 -1.09
N LEU A 135 11.16 -4.08 -1.22
CA LEU A 135 11.05 -5.12 -0.20
C LEU A 135 11.84 -6.40 -0.52
N GLY A 136 12.33 -6.51 -1.76
CA GLY A 136 12.96 -7.72 -2.24
C GLY A 136 11.99 -8.91 -2.31
N LYS A 137 10.77 -8.69 -2.80
CA LYS A 137 9.71 -9.71 -2.87
C LYS A 137 9.16 -9.88 -4.27
N LYS A 138 8.54 -11.04 -4.54
CA LYS A 138 7.97 -11.36 -5.85
C LYS A 138 6.46 -11.18 -5.85
N ILE A 139 5.96 -10.60 -6.94
CA ILE A 139 4.54 -10.43 -7.20
C ILE A 139 4.27 -10.97 -8.60
N VAL A 140 3.21 -11.74 -8.78
CA VAL A 140 2.73 -12.14 -10.10
C VAL A 140 1.44 -11.39 -10.40
N ALA A 141 1.39 -10.69 -11.54
CA ALA A 141 0.20 -10.02 -12.03
C ALA A 141 -0.35 -10.76 -13.25
N HIS A 142 -1.60 -11.20 -13.15
CA HIS A 142 -2.34 -11.82 -14.24
C HIS A 142 -3.12 -10.73 -14.97
N VAL A 143 -2.62 -10.33 -16.13
CA VAL A 143 -3.13 -9.18 -16.89
C VAL A 143 -3.95 -9.68 -18.08
N PRO A 144 -5.23 -9.30 -18.21
CA PRO A 144 -6.02 -9.65 -19.38
C PRO A 144 -5.52 -8.89 -20.61
N VAL A 145 -5.37 -9.59 -21.73
CA VAL A 145 -4.84 -9.09 -23.00
C VAL A 145 -5.78 -9.46 -24.14
N ARG A 146 -6.03 -8.50 -25.04
CA ARG A 146 -6.83 -8.67 -26.25
C ARG A 146 -6.27 -7.85 -27.41
N GLY A 147 -6.16 -8.44 -28.59
CA GLY A 147 -5.54 -7.80 -29.75
C GLY A 147 -4.08 -7.40 -29.49
N GLY A 148 -3.36 -8.16 -28.66
CA GLY A 148 -2.00 -7.84 -28.25
C GLY A 148 -1.85 -6.60 -27.34
N GLN A 149 -2.96 -6.07 -26.82
CA GLN A 149 -3.01 -4.91 -25.92
C GLN A 149 -3.63 -5.30 -24.58
N VAL A 150 -3.31 -4.58 -23.51
CA VAL A 150 -3.99 -4.78 -22.22
C VAL A 150 -5.49 -4.48 -22.36
N GLN A 151 -6.32 -5.42 -21.91
CA GLN A 151 -7.76 -5.22 -21.77
C GLN A 151 -8.01 -4.44 -20.46
N GLU A 152 -8.26 -3.14 -20.56
CA GLU A 152 -8.48 -2.28 -19.37
C GLU A 152 -9.96 -2.22 -18.93
N LEU A 153 -10.88 -2.43 -19.88
CA LEU A 153 -12.33 -2.36 -19.64
C LEU A 153 -12.89 -3.74 -19.29
N GLY A 154 -13.89 -3.78 -18.42
CA GLY A 154 -14.54 -5.00 -17.95
C GLY A 154 -15.66 -4.66 -16.96
N ASP A 155 -16.22 -5.67 -16.34
CA ASP A 155 -17.34 -5.60 -15.40
C ASP A 155 -16.94 -5.89 -13.95
N PHE A 156 -15.64 -6.08 -13.66
CA PHE A 156 -15.15 -6.29 -12.30
C PHE A 156 -15.26 -5.00 -11.47
N GLU A 157 -16.05 -5.08 -10.41
CA GLU A 157 -16.22 -4.02 -9.42
C GLU A 157 -15.25 -4.17 -8.24
N LEU A 158 -14.78 -3.03 -7.73
CA LEU A 158 -13.91 -2.97 -6.55
C LEU A 158 -14.41 -1.85 -5.66
N ASP A 159 -14.77 -2.17 -4.41
CA ASP A 159 -15.20 -1.17 -3.43
C ASP A 159 -14.12 -0.08 -3.26
N GLY A 160 -14.53 1.19 -3.44
CA GLY A 160 -13.63 2.35 -3.49
C GLY A 160 -13.11 2.71 -4.90
N VAL A 161 -13.56 2.01 -5.95
CA VAL A 161 -13.39 2.40 -7.35
C VAL A 161 -14.76 2.67 -7.96
N THR A 162 -14.93 3.85 -8.56
CA THR A 162 -16.25 4.33 -9.03
C THR A 162 -16.81 3.56 -10.23
N PHE A 163 -15.95 3.07 -11.13
CA PHE A 163 -16.36 2.43 -12.38
C PHE A 163 -15.72 1.05 -12.50
N PRO A 164 -16.44 0.05 -13.06
CA PRO A 164 -15.88 -1.26 -13.30
C PRO A 164 -14.76 -1.22 -14.33
N ALA A 165 -13.91 -2.25 -14.30
CA ALA A 165 -12.77 -2.41 -15.19
C ALA A 165 -12.46 -3.91 -15.36
N ALA A 166 -11.45 -4.27 -16.14
CA ALA A 166 -11.01 -5.65 -16.19
C ALA A 166 -10.34 -6.07 -14.86
N GLU A 167 -10.58 -7.31 -14.45
CA GLU A 167 -9.94 -7.89 -13.27
C GLU A 167 -8.45 -8.14 -13.55
N VAL A 168 -7.61 -7.77 -12.58
CA VAL A 168 -6.18 -8.11 -12.52
C VAL A 168 -5.97 -8.87 -11.22
N ARG A 169 -5.69 -10.17 -11.33
CA ARG A 169 -5.35 -11.00 -10.17
C ARG A 169 -3.89 -10.77 -9.81
N LEU A 170 -3.63 -10.51 -8.53
CA LEU A 170 -2.29 -10.38 -7.96
C LEU A 170 -2.01 -11.54 -7.02
N GLU A 171 -0.79 -12.04 -7.09
CA GLU A 171 -0.25 -13.08 -6.22
C GLU A 171 1.03 -12.56 -5.58
N PHE A 172 1.00 -12.34 -4.27
CA PHE A 172 2.15 -11.95 -3.47
C PHE A 172 2.82 -13.22 -2.96
N LEU A 173 4.00 -13.54 -3.49
CA LEU A 173 4.73 -14.76 -3.18
C LEU A 173 5.64 -14.55 -1.97
N ASP A 174 5.55 -15.47 -1.01
CA ASP A 174 6.27 -15.41 0.26
C ASP A 174 6.27 -13.99 0.88
N PRO A 175 5.09 -13.41 1.15
CA PRO A 175 4.98 -12.00 1.52
C PRO A 175 5.58 -11.67 2.90
N GLY A 176 5.99 -12.66 3.69
CA GLY A 176 6.52 -12.47 5.05
C GLY A 176 7.99 -12.02 5.06
N GLY A 177 8.35 -11.13 5.99
CA GLY A 177 9.76 -10.90 6.35
C GLY A 177 10.61 -10.17 5.31
N GLY A 178 10.19 -8.98 4.90
CA GLY A 178 10.92 -8.16 3.94
C GLY A 178 11.92 -7.18 4.58
N ASP A 179 11.55 -6.58 5.72
CA ASP A 179 12.16 -5.31 6.18
C ASP A 179 12.77 -5.39 7.61
N GLY A 180 12.73 -6.57 8.23
CA GLY A 180 13.28 -6.84 9.56
C GLY A 180 14.60 -7.63 9.56
N PRO A 181 15.43 -7.51 10.61
CA PRO A 181 16.79 -8.09 10.67
C PRO A 181 16.85 -9.61 10.47
N ASP A 182 15.79 -10.34 10.80
CA ASP A 182 15.72 -11.80 10.67
C ASP A 182 14.79 -12.29 9.55
N GLY A 183 14.16 -11.38 8.80
CA GLY A 183 13.18 -11.75 7.76
C GLY A 183 12.00 -12.58 8.31
N ALA A 184 11.63 -12.37 9.58
CA ALA A 184 10.53 -13.07 10.22
C ALA A 184 9.19 -12.37 9.96
N MET A 185 8.11 -13.16 9.79
CA MET A 185 6.75 -12.62 9.65
C MET A 185 6.27 -11.88 10.90
N PHE A 186 6.75 -12.27 12.09
CA PHE A 186 6.52 -11.57 13.35
C PHE A 186 7.86 -11.10 13.91
N PRO A 187 8.26 -9.83 13.71
CA PRO A 187 9.61 -9.36 14.04
C PRO A 187 9.98 -9.46 15.53
N THR A 188 9.00 -9.47 16.43
CA THR A 188 9.21 -9.63 17.88
C THR A 188 9.33 -11.10 18.31
N GLY A 189 9.04 -12.04 17.40
CA GLY A 189 8.88 -13.47 17.71
C GLY A 189 7.50 -13.83 18.29
N ASN A 190 6.66 -12.84 18.61
CA ASN A 190 5.34 -13.06 19.20
C ASN A 190 4.22 -12.79 18.19
N THR A 191 3.10 -13.53 18.29
CA THR A 191 1.90 -13.27 17.48
C THR A 191 1.13 -12.03 17.96
N ALA A 192 1.32 -11.67 19.23
CA ALA A 192 0.86 -10.42 19.83
C ALA A 192 1.81 -10.01 20.97
N ASP A 193 2.01 -8.71 21.12
CA ASP A 193 2.85 -8.06 22.12
C ASP A 193 2.02 -7.06 22.93
N ASP A 194 2.38 -6.86 24.19
CA ASP A 194 1.85 -5.77 25.03
C ASP A 194 2.84 -4.61 24.99
N LEU A 195 2.51 -3.55 24.24
CA LEU A 195 3.36 -2.39 24.06
C LEU A 195 3.07 -1.32 25.13
N THR A 196 4.07 -0.99 25.96
CA THR A 196 3.98 0.16 26.88
C THR A 196 4.32 1.45 26.14
N ILE A 197 3.33 2.32 25.92
CA ILE A 197 3.50 3.56 25.17
C ILE A 197 3.35 4.78 26.10
N PRO A 198 4.40 5.61 26.27
CA PRO A 198 4.34 6.82 27.07
C PRO A 198 3.17 7.73 26.70
N GLY A 199 2.35 8.11 27.69
CA GLY A 199 1.18 8.96 27.51
C GLY A 199 -0.05 8.28 26.90
N VAL A 200 0.04 7.00 26.52
CA VAL A 200 -1.07 6.22 25.94
C VAL A 200 -1.50 5.07 26.86
N GLY A 201 -0.54 4.35 27.43
CA GLY A 201 -0.74 3.17 28.28
C GLY A 201 -0.25 1.88 27.61
N GLU A 202 -0.66 0.74 28.16
CA GLU A 202 -0.40 -0.58 27.59
C GLU A 202 -1.38 -0.89 26.46
N ILE A 203 -0.84 -1.32 25.32
CA ILE A 203 -1.61 -1.64 24.12
C ILE A 203 -1.22 -3.03 23.62
N ARG A 204 -2.16 -3.96 23.68
CA ARG A 204 -2.03 -5.25 22.99
C ARG A 204 -2.05 -5.03 21.47
N ALA A 205 -1.00 -5.48 20.79
CA ALA A 205 -0.82 -5.26 19.36
C ALA A 205 -0.24 -6.51 18.68
N THR A 206 -0.63 -6.77 17.43
CA THR A 206 0.08 -7.71 16.56
C THR A 206 0.99 -6.93 15.63
N LEU A 207 2.28 -7.26 15.63
CA LEU A 207 3.31 -6.63 14.82
C LEU A 207 3.70 -7.63 13.72
N VAL A 208 3.16 -7.44 12.52
CA VAL A 208 3.35 -8.39 11.41
C VAL A 208 4.09 -7.72 10.25
N ASP A 209 5.08 -8.40 9.69
CA ASP A 209 5.73 -8.02 8.44
C ASP A 209 5.27 -8.97 7.33
N ALA A 210 4.13 -8.63 6.72
CA ALA A 210 3.57 -9.34 5.58
C ALA A 210 2.99 -8.35 4.56
N GLY A 211 3.56 -8.30 3.36
CA GLY A 211 3.23 -7.30 2.36
C GLY A 211 3.89 -5.95 2.64
N ASN A 212 3.53 -5.29 3.75
CA ASN A 212 4.33 -4.23 4.39
C ASN A 212 4.27 -4.48 5.91
N PRO A 213 5.27 -4.02 6.69
CA PRO A 213 5.16 -3.96 8.13
C PRO A 213 3.87 -3.26 8.58
N THR A 214 3.06 -3.94 9.38
CA THR A 214 1.73 -3.51 9.81
C THR A 214 1.48 -3.88 11.26
N VAL A 215 0.95 -2.93 12.01
CA VAL A 215 0.55 -3.06 13.41
C VAL A 215 -0.96 -3.15 13.47
N PHE A 216 -1.49 -4.19 14.11
CA PHE A 216 -2.91 -4.34 14.36
C PHE A 216 -3.22 -4.17 15.84
N VAL A 217 -4.17 -3.29 16.16
CA VAL A 217 -4.68 -3.07 17.51
C VAL A 217 -6.21 -3.21 17.52
N PRO A 218 -6.84 -3.54 18.66
CA PRO A 218 -8.30 -3.43 18.76
C PRO A 218 -8.74 -1.96 18.62
N ALA A 219 -9.93 -1.69 18.09
CA ALA A 219 -10.46 -0.33 17.93
C ALA A 219 -10.52 0.44 19.26
N SER A 220 -10.77 -0.27 20.37
CA SER A 220 -10.75 0.28 21.73
C SER A 220 -9.40 0.86 22.14
N ALA A 221 -8.28 0.42 21.55
CA ALA A 221 -6.95 1.00 21.78
C ALA A 221 -6.89 2.48 21.37
N LEU A 222 -7.74 2.91 20.44
CA LEU A 222 -7.89 4.29 19.97
C LEU A 222 -9.16 4.98 20.51
N GLY A 223 -9.96 4.30 21.33
CA GLY A 223 -11.27 4.78 21.75
C GLY A 223 -12.31 4.80 20.63
N LEU A 224 -12.15 3.92 19.63
CA LEU A 224 -12.99 3.84 18.43
C LEU A 224 -13.83 2.56 18.41
N ALA A 225 -14.89 2.55 17.62
CA ALA A 225 -15.81 1.44 17.43
C ALA A 225 -15.39 0.47 16.31
N GLY A 226 -14.62 0.94 15.32
CA GLY A 226 -14.20 0.15 14.14
C GLY A 226 -15.00 0.47 12.87
N THR A 227 -16.11 1.18 12.99
CA THR A 227 -17.00 1.55 11.87
C THR A 227 -16.70 2.91 11.26
N GLU A 228 -15.75 3.68 11.82
CA GLU A 228 -15.49 5.08 11.47
C GLU A 228 -15.18 5.30 9.98
N LEU A 229 -15.63 6.44 9.47
CA LEU A 229 -15.24 7.00 8.18
C LEU A 229 -14.16 8.07 8.37
N GLN A 230 -13.63 8.57 7.25
CA GLN A 230 -12.59 9.60 7.28
C GLN A 230 -13.03 10.87 8.01
N SER A 231 -14.31 11.26 7.90
CA SER A 231 -14.88 12.41 8.60
C SER A 231 -14.78 12.32 10.12
N ASP A 232 -14.84 11.10 10.65
CA ASP A 232 -14.92 10.86 12.10
C ASP A 232 -13.53 10.91 12.74
N VAL A 233 -12.49 10.61 11.96
CA VAL A 233 -11.10 10.45 12.44
C VAL A 233 -10.18 11.56 11.99
N ASN A 234 -10.23 11.99 10.71
CA ASN A 234 -9.19 12.83 10.13
C ASN A 234 -9.17 14.28 10.63
N GLY A 235 -10.25 14.73 11.26
CA GLY A 235 -10.36 16.01 11.96
C GLY A 235 -10.04 15.94 13.46
N ASN A 236 -9.89 14.75 14.02
CA ASN A 236 -9.67 14.56 15.46
C ASN A 236 -8.16 14.45 15.77
N ALA A 237 -7.54 15.57 16.13
CA ALA A 237 -6.11 15.64 16.43
C ALA A 237 -5.67 14.69 17.56
N GLY A 238 -6.52 14.45 18.55
CA GLY A 238 -6.21 13.54 19.66
C GLY A 238 -6.10 12.08 19.22
N VAL A 239 -7.05 11.62 18.39
CA VAL A 239 -7.02 10.26 17.82
C VAL A 239 -5.81 10.10 16.89
N LEU A 240 -5.52 11.09 16.04
CA LEU A 240 -4.38 11.03 15.13
C LEU A 240 -3.03 10.99 15.90
N ALA A 241 -2.89 11.80 16.95
CA ALA A 241 -1.69 11.80 17.79
C ALA A 241 -1.51 10.46 18.53
N ARG A 242 -2.61 9.89 19.06
CA ARG A 242 -2.59 8.58 19.71
C ARG A 242 -2.22 7.46 18.73
N ALA A 243 -2.79 7.48 17.52
CA ALA A 243 -2.45 6.54 16.46
C ALA A 243 -0.98 6.65 16.06
N GLU A 244 -0.44 7.86 15.91
CA GLU A 244 0.97 8.04 15.58
C GLU A 244 1.90 7.57 16.70
N ALA A 245 1.56 7.84 17.97
CA ALA A 245 2.33 7.36 19.10
C ALA A 245 2.43 5.83 19.12
N ILE A 246 1.30 5.12 18.90
CA ILE A 246 1.29 3.65 18.80
C ILE A 246 2.15 3.18 17.63
N ARG A 247 1.96 3.76 16.44
CA ARG A 247 2.70 3.38 15.24
C ARG A 247 4.22 3.55 15.42
N ALA A 248 4.64 4.69 15.96
CA ALA A 248 6.04 5.02 16.12
C ALA A 248 6.76 4.11 17.12
N HIS A 249 6.14 3.78 18.26
CA HIS A 249 6.71 2.85 19.23
C HIS A 249 6.72 1.40 18.72
N ALA A 250 5.67 1.00 18.01
CA ALA A 250 5.65 -0.30 17.35
C ALA A 250 6.74 -0.41 16.27
N ALA A 251 7.05 0.68 15.54
CA ALA A 251 8.16 0.70 14.59
C ALA A 251 9.51 0.39 15.26
N VAL A 252 9.74 0.92 16.46
CA VAL A 252 10.94 0.63 17.25
C VAL A 252 10.94 -0.83 17.71
N ALA A 253 9.81 -1.33 18.22
CA ALA A 253 9.67 -2.73 18.64
C ALA A 253 9.90 -3.72 17.48
N MET A 254 9.54 -3.33 16.25
CA MET A 254 9.81 -4.11 15.03
C MET A 254 11.25 -3.98 14.53
N GLY A 255 12.10 -3.16 15.15
CA GLY A 255 13.47 -2.90 14.70
C GLY A 255 13.56 -2.01 13.44
N LEU A 256 12.49 -1.30 13.08
CA LEU A 256 12.39 -0.52 11.84
C LEU A 256 12.90 0.92 12.00
N ALA A 257 13.04 1.40 13.23
CA ALA A 257 13.55 2.72 13.55
C ALA A 257 14.33 2.68 14.87
N PRO A 258 15.37 3.53 15.03
CA PRO A 258 16.14 3.60 16.27
C PRO A 258 15.31 4.15 17.45
N ASP A 259 14.36 5.04 17.16
CA ASP A 259 13.47 5.64 18.14
C ASP A 259 12.15 6.12 17.49
N ALA A 260 11.17 6.46 18.34
CA ALA A 260 9.84 6.88 17.90
C ALA A 260 9.85 8.23 17.15
N ALA A 261 10.78 9.14 17.48
CA ALA A 261 10.89 10.43 16.80
C ALA A 261 11.37 10.22 15.36
N HIS A 262 12.40 9.41 15.16
CA HIS A 262 12.89 9.01 13.83
C HIS A 262 11.80 8.31 13.02
N ALA A 263 11.04 7.39 13.63
CA ALA A 263 9.91 6.76 12.95
C ALA A 263 8.89 7.80 12.46
N THR A 264 8.61 8.82 13.26
CA THR A 264 7.63 9.88 12.97
C THR A 264 8.09 10.82 11.85
N THR A 265 9.38 11.16 11.82
CA THR A 265 9.92 12.18 10.89
C THR A 265 10.50 11.59 9.61
N HIS A 266 11.04 10.37 9.65
CA HIS A 266 11.81 9.79 8.53
C HIS A 266 11.23 8.49 7.98
N ARG A 267 10.25 7.89 8.65
CA ARG A 267 9.67 6.59 8.24
C ARG A 267 8.16 6.56 8.46
N GLN A 268 7.46 7.51 7.84
CA GLN A 268 6.01 7.62 7.95
C GLN A 268 5.25 6.57 7.13
N HIS A 269 5.89 5.98 6.12
CA HIS A 269 5.24 4.99 5.27
C HIS A 269 5.11 3.64 5.96
N THR A 270 6.13 3.18 6.69
CA THR A 270 6.15 1.87 7.38
C THR A 270 6.62 2.00 8.84
N PRO A 271 6.08 1.18 9.77
CA PRO A 271 4.95 0.30 9.57
C PRO A 271 3.63 1.08 9.43
N LYS A 272 2.61 0.43 8.89
CA LYS A 272 1.23 0.92 8.96
C LYS A 272 0.64 0.63 10.33
N LEU A 273 -0.32 1.46 10.75
CA LEU A 273 -1.19 1.13 11.89
C LEU A 273 -2.60 0.87 11.36
N ALA A 274 -3.15 -0.27 11.72
CA ALA A 274 -4.53 -0.63 11.49
C ALA A 274 -5.22 -0.95 12.83
N PHE A 275 -6.50 -0.64 12.91
CA PHE A 275 -7.34 -1.04 14.03
C PHE A 275 -8.50 -1.90 13.54
N ALA A 276 -8.90 -2.86 14.36
CA ALA A 276 -9.94 -3.82 14.04
C ALA A 276 -10.97 -3.95 15.16
N ALA A 277 -12.20 -4.29 14.79
CA ALA A 277 -13.28 -4.59 15.70
C ALA A 277 -14.08 -5.81 15.21
N PRO A 278 -14.85 -6.47 16.09
CA PRO A 278 -15.83 -7.47 15.67
C PRO A 278 -16.79 -6.91 14.60
N PRO A 279 -17.45 -7.77 13.82
CA PRO A 279 -18.29 -7.33 12.72
C PRO A 279 -19.46 -6.49 13.24
N ALA A 280 -19.63 -5.31 12.63
CA ALA A 280 -20.67 -4.36 12.93
C ALA A 280 -21.11 -3.65 11.64
N ALA A 281 -22.42 -3.56 11.45
CA ALA A 281 -23.01 -2.87 10.31
C ALA A 281 -22.64 -1.38 10.28
N TYR A 282 -22.44 -0.85 9.07
CA TYR A 282 -22.13 0.56 8.85
C TYR A 282 -22.53 1.00 7.44
N THR A 283 -22.61 2.31 7.24
CA THR A 283 -22.77 2.90 5.91
C THR A 283 -21.39 3.22 5.35
N ALA A 284 -21.04 2.61 4.21
CA ALA A 284 -19.81 2.90 3.51
C ALA A 284 -19.78 4.34 2.99
N SER A 285 -18.59 4.85 2.65
CA SER A 285 -18.39 6.21 2.11
C SER A 285 -19.18 6.50 0.83
N SER A 286 -19.60 5.47 0.10
CA SER A 286 -20.47 5.57 -1.08
C SER A 286 -21.97 5.68 -0.76
N GLY A 287 -22.35 5.58 0.52
CA GLY A 287 -23.75 5.48 0.96
C GLY A 287 -24.30 4.04 0.96
N ARG A 288 -23.54 3.05 0.47
CA ARG A 288 -23.94 1.64 0.50
C ARG A 288 -23.93 1.10 1.93
N ALA A 289 -24.99 0.40 2.33
CA ALA A 289 -25.01 -0.34 3.59
C ALA A 289 -24.11 -1.58 3.50
N VAL A 290 -23.34 -1.82 4.55
CA VAL A 290 -22.61 -3.07 4.81
C VAL A 290 -23.20 -3.68 6.07
N GLY A 291 -23.83 -4.84 5.94
CA GLY A 291 -24.43 -5.56 7.07
C GLY A 291 -23.38 -6.27 7.93
N THR A 292 -23.75 -6.60 9.16
CA THR A 292 -22.90 -7.39 10.06
C THR A 292 -22.58 -8.76 9.46
N ASP A 293 -23.54 -9.41 8.81
CA ASP A 293 -23.37 -10.74 8.19
C ASP A 293 -22.59 -10.69 6.86
N ASP A 294 -22.34 -9.48 6.32
CA ASP A 294 -21.55 -9.30 5.10
C ASP A 294 -20.04 -9.32 5.37
N ILE A 295 -19.61 -9.32 6.63
CA ILE A 295 -18.20 -9.18 7.01
C ILE A 295 -17.87 -10.03 8.23
N ASP A 296 -16.61 -10.42 8.35
CA ASP A 296 -16.06 -11.12 9.50
C ASP A 296 -15.44 -10.16 10.52
N LEU A 297 -14.97 -8.99 10.07
CA LEU A 297 -14.39 -7.93 10.89
C LEU A 297 -14.60 -6.56 10.26
N ASN A 298 -14.61 -5.52 11.08
CA ASN A 298 -14.36 -4.15 10.63
C ASN A 298 -12.88 -3.86 10.79
N VAL A 299 -12.22 -3.42 9.71
CA VAL A 299 -10.79 -3.05 9.74
C VAL A 299 -10.60 -1.68 9.09
N ARG A 300 -9.78 -0.86 9.73
CA ARG A 300 -9.45 0.50 9.32
C ARG A 300 -7.93 0.67 9.39
N ILE A 301 -7.36 1.42 8.44
CA ILE A 301 -5.90 1.58 8.35
C ILE A 301 -5.53 3.05 8.21
N PHE A 302 -4.47 3.46 8.88
CA PHE A 302 -3.84 4.76 8.71
C PHE A 302 -2.74 4.67 7.66
N SER A 303 -2.60 5.73 6.85
CA SER A 303 -1.46 5.89 5.94
C SER A 303 -1.09 7.37 5.84
N MET A 304 0.16 7.67 6.19
CA MET A 304 0.69 9.04 6.27
C MET A 304 -0.12 9.89 7.27
N GLY A 305 -0.33 9.37 8.48
CA GLY A 305 -1.01 10.09 9.58
C GLY A 305 -2.51 10.32 9.42
N LYS A 306 -3.15 9.76 8.37
CA LYS A 306 -4.59 9.92 8.11
C LYS A 306 -5.26 8.57 7.87
N LEU A 307 -6.53 8.46 8.23
CA LEU A 307 -7.37 7.29 7.92
C LEU A 307 -7.47 7.14 6.41
N HIS A 308 -7.14 5.95 5.92
CA HIS A 308 -7.21 5.60 4.52
C HIS A 308 -8.67 5.44 4.08
N HIS A 309 -9.01 5.89 2.87
CA HIS A 309 -10.41 5.92 2.39
C HIS A 309 -10.99 4.52 2.12
N ALA A 310 -10.14 3.55 1.78
CA ALA A 310 -10.50 2.14 1.61
C ALA A 310 -9.53 1.27 2.43
N MET A 311 -8.86 0.30 1.81
CA MET A 311 -7.73 -0.43 2.38
C MET A 311 -6.50 -0.34 1.47
N THR A 312 -5.30 -0.38 2.05
CA THR A 312 -4.07 -0.50 1.24
C THR A 312 -3.93 -1.96 0.77
N GLY A 313 -3.42 -2.19 -0.44
CA GLY A 313 -3.21 -3.55 -0.93
C GLY A 313 -2.27 -4.38 -0.03
N THR A 314 -1.20 -3.76 0.49
CA THR A 314 -0.30 -4.41 1.45
C THR A 314 -0.93 -4.64 2.81
N GLY A 315 -1.81 -3.73 3.28
CA GLY A 315 -2.60 -3.95 4.49
C GLY A 315 -3.58 -5.11 4.35
N ALA A 316 -4.15 -5.32 3.15
CA ALA A 316 -4.97 -6.48 2.85
C ALA A 316 -4.17 -7.80 2.91
N VAL A 317 -2.89 -7.81 2.48
CA VAL A 317 -1.98 -8.94 2.67
C VAL A 317 -1.71 -9.18 4.15
N ALA A 318 -1.40 -8.13 4.91
CA ALA A 318 -1.15 -8.21 6.34
C ALA A 318 -2.37 -8.73 7.13
N ILE A 319 -3.58 -8.30 6.77
CA ILE A 319 -4.84 -8.79 7.35
C ILE A 319 -4.99 -10.29 7.11
N ALA A 320 -4.79 -10.75 5.88
CA ALA A 320 -4.89 -12.16 5.54
C ALA A 320 -3.90 -13.00 6.34
N ALA A 321 -2.64 -12.54 6.41
CA ALA A 321 -1.57 -13.24 7.09
C ALA A 321 -1.81 -13.28 8.61
N ALA A 322 -2.19 -12.17 9.24
CA ALA A 322 -2.45 -12.11 10.67
C ALA A 322 -3.72 -12.89 11.07
N ALA A 323 -4.79 -12.83 10.28
CA ALA A 323 -6.01 -13.58 10.55
C ALA A 323 -5.82 -15.10 10.48
N ALA A 324 -4.88 -15.59 9.66
CA ALA A 324 -4.56 -17.02 9.53
C ALA A 324 -3.68 -17.57 10.66
N VAL A 325 -3.20 -16.72 11.59
CA VAL A 325 -2.31 -17.13 12.67
C VAL A 325 -3.01 -17.00 14.03
N PRO A 326 -3.11 -18.09 14.82
CA PRO A 326 -3.70 -18.05 16.16
C PRO A 326 -2.96 -17.09 17.10
N GLY A 327 -3.70 -16.46 18.03
CA GLY A 327 -3.13 -15.59 19.05
C GLY A 327 -2.70 -14.21 18.54
N THR A 328 -3.06 -13.84 17.31
CA THR A 328 -3.00 -12.46 16.84
C THR A 328 -4.24 -11.68 17.28
N VAL A 329 -4.14 -10.36 17.35
CA VAL A 329 -5.29 -9.47 17.63
C VAL A 329 -6.46 -9.75 16.68
N LEU A 330 -6.19 -10.03 15.39
CA LEU A 330 -7.24 -10.32 14.43
C LEU A 330 -7.89 -11.69 14.67
N ALA A 331 -7.08 -12.73 14.93
CA ALA A 331 -7.60 -14.06 15.24
C ALA A 331 -8.43 -14.04 16.54
N ASP A 332 -7.99 -13.29 17.56
CA ASP A 332 -8.73 -13.12 18.81
C ASP A 332 -10.11 -12.48 18.56
N LEU A 333 -10.18 -11.42 17.74
CA LEU A 333 -11.44 -10.76 17.37
C LEU A 333 -12.37 -11.63 16.50
N LEU A 334 -11.80 -12.55 15.72
CA LEU A 334 -12.54 -13.52 14.89
C LEU A 334 -13.08 -14.72 15.68
N GLY A 335 -12.67 -14.87 16.96
CA GLY A 335 -12.91 -16.06 17.76
C GLY A 335 -12.04 -17.27 17.37
N GLY A 336 -10.95 -17.05 16.63
CA GLY A 336 -10.04 -18.07 16.12
C GLY A 336 -9.40 -17.68 14.79
N ALA A 337 -8.30 -18.34 14.45
CA ALA A 337 -7.62 -18.13 13.17
C ALA A 337 -8.48 -18.60 11.98
N ARG A 338 -8.38 -17.90 10.85
CA ARG A 338 -9.08 -18.20 9.60
C ARG A 338 -8.18 -18.00 8.39
N ASP A 339 -8.17 -18.97 7.48
CA ASP A 339 -7.41 -18.91 6.22
C ASP A 339 -8.00 -17.91 5.21
N GLY A 340 -9.22 -17.42 5.45
CA GLY A 340 -9.88 -16.43 4.62
C GLY A 340 -10.95 -15.68 5.39
N LEU A 341 -11.09 -14.41 5.05
CA LEU A 341 -12.12 -13.54 5.61
C LEU A 341 -12.52 -12.46 4.61
N ARG A 342 -13.69 -11.88 4.86
CA ARG A 342 -14.17 -10.65 4.25
C ARG A 342 -14.21 -9.58 5.32
N PHE A 343 -13.40 -8.54 5.21
CA PHE A 343 -13.43 -7.43 6.16
C PHE A 343 -14.11 -6.20 5.55
N GLY A 344 -14.76 -5.41 6.40
CA GLY A 344 -15.30 -4.10 6.06
C GLY A 344 -14.26 -3.00 6.25
N HIS A 345 -14.04 -2.19 5.22
CA HIS A 345 -13.24 -0.95 5.22
C HIS A 345 -14.14 0.27 4.88
N PRO A 346 -13.69 1.54 4.97
CA PRO A 346 -14.61 2.67 4.87
C PRO A 346 -15.40 2.74 3.56
N SER A 347 -14.81 2.32 2.43
CA SER A 347 -15.50 2.27 1.13
C SER A 347 -16.30 0.99 0.80
N GLY A 348 -16.38 0.00 1.70
CA GLY A 348 -17.06 -1.27 1.43
C GLY A 348 -16.31 -2.47 1.99
N THR A 349 -16.26 -3.59 1.27
CA THR A 349 -15.70 -4.86 1.76
C THR A 349 -14.56 -5.36 0.88
N LEU A 350 -13.67 -6.16 1.46
CA LEU A 350 -12.66 -6.88 0.70
C LEU A 350 -12.51 -8.31 1.22
N LYS A 351 -12.56 -9.28 0.31
CA LYS A 351 -12.22 -10.68 0.59
C LYS A 351 -10.73 -10.90 0.42
N VAL A 352 -10.10 -11.54 1.39
CA VAL A 352 -8.69 -11.93 1.38
C VAL A 352 -8.51 -13.30 2.00
N GLY A 353 -7.39 -13.94 1.71
CA GLY A 353 -7.03 -15.21 2.33
C GLY A 353 -5.55 -15.50 2.23
N ALA A 354 -5.07 -16.29 3.18
CA ALA A 354 -3.69 -16.73 3.31
C ALA A 354 -3.69 -18.11 3.95
N GLN A 355 -2.78 -18.98 3.53
CA GLN A 355 -2.50 -20.22 4.24
C GLN A 355 -1.23 -20.02 5.05
N ALA A 356 -1.36 -19.88 6.36
CA ALA A 356 -0.23 -19.78 7.26
C ALA A 356 0.32 -21.18 7.57
N ARG A 357 1.64 -21.30 7.67
CA ARG A 357 2.34 -22.52 8.08
C ARG A 357 3.29 -22.19 9.22
N CYS A 358 3.28 -23.03 10.26
CA CYS A 358 4.25 -22.96 11.34
C CYS A 358 5.27 -24.08 11.18
N GLN A 359 6.54 -23.73 11.04
CA GLN A 359 7.67 -24.67 11.00
C GLN A 359 8.71 -24.21 12.02
N ASP A 360 9.13 -25.11 12.92
CA ASP A 360 10.09 -24.82 13.99
C ASP A 360 9.72 -23.57 14.82
N GLY A 361 8.43 -23.39 15.11
CA GLY A 361 7.91 -22.24 15.85
C GLY A 361 7.84 -20.93 15.06
N ARG A 362 8.20 -20.94 13.77
CA ARG A 362 8.15 -19.75 12.89
C ARG A 362 6.99 -19.83 11.92
N TRP A 363 6.20 -18.76 11.91
CA TRP A 363 5.09 -18.60 10.98
C TRP A 363 5.55 -18.03 9.64
N SER A 364 4.96 -18.54 8.57
CA SER A 364 5.17 -18.08 7.20
C SER A 364 3.87 -18.19 6.41
N VAL A 365 3.76 -17.41 5.34
CA VAL A 365 2.67 -17.50 4.36
C VAL A 365 3.33 -17.67 3.01
N ALA A 366 2.95 -18.70 2.25
CA ALA A 366 3.56 -18.96 0.95
C ALA A 366 3.03 -18.04 -0.16
N LEU A 367 1.75 -17.68 -0.07
CA LEU A 367 1.03 -16.95 -1.11
C LEU A 367 -0.15 -16.18 -0.48
N VAL A 368 -0.32 -14.93 -0.91
CA VAL A 368 -1.59 -14.21 -0.76
C VAL A 368 -2.06 -13.75 -2.13
N ALA A 369 -3.29 -14.12 -2.49
CA ALA A 369 -3.91 -13.72 -3.75
C ALA A 369 -5.02 -12.70 -3.51
N MET A 370 -5.13 -11.71 -4.39
CA MET A 370 -6.25 -10.77 -4.39
C MET A 370 -6.54 -10.22 -5.78
N SER A 371 -7.80 -9.87 -5.98
CA SER A 371 -8.25 -9.23 -7.22
C SER A 371 -8.25 -7.71 -7.09
N ARG A 372 -7.80 -7.06 -8.15
CA ARG A 372 -7.80 -5.60 -8.31
C ARG A 372 -8.20 -5.28 -9.75
N SER A 373 -8.14 -4.01 -10.11
CA SER A 373 -8.23 -3.56 -11.49
C SER A 373 -7.28 -2.39 -11.70
N ALA A 374 -6.88 -2.14 -12.94
CA ALA A 374 -6.04 -1.02 -13.31
C ALA A 374 -6.48 -0.42 -14.64
N ARG A 375 -6.18 0.87 -14.83
CA ARG A 375 -6.33 1.54 -16.13
C ARG A 375 -5.41 2.75 -16.23
N ARG A 376 -4.97 3.04 -17.46
CA ARG A 376 -4.42 4.35 -17.80
C ARG A 376 -5.51 5.43 -17.67
N LEU A 377 -5.10 6.56 -17.12
CA LEU A 377 -5.89 7.79 -17.03
C LEU A 377 -5.34 8.82 -18.01
N MET A 378 -4.02 8.88 -18.18
CA MET A 378 -3.33 9.74 -19.12
C MET A 378 -2.01 9.08 -19.57
N ASP A 379 -1.68 9.22 -20.85
CA ASP A 379 -0.39 8.86 -21.44
C ASP A 379 0.19 10.07 -22.15
N GLY A 380 1.45 10.41 -21.87
CA GLY A 380 2.11 11.55 -22.48
C GLY A 380 3.37 11.94 -21.73
N VAL A 381 3.55 13.25 -21.55
CA VAL A 381 4.70 13.82 -20.84
C VAL A 381 4.26 14.66 -19.65
N VAL A 382 5.02 14.61 -18.56
CA VAL A 382 4.94 15.58 -17.47
C VAL A 382 6.00 16.65 -17.67
N LEU A 383 5.66 17.90 -17.36
CA LEU A 383 6.55 19.04 -17.49
C LEU A 383 7.01 19.50 -16.10
N VAL A 384 8.31 19.65 -15.92
CA VAL A 384 8.91 20.19 -14.69
C VAL A 384 9.95 21.26 -15.02
N PRO A 385 10.25 22.19 -14.11
CA PRO A 385 11.42 23.06 -14.24
C PRO A 385 12.71 22.25 -14.48
N PRO A 386 13.71 22.82 -15.19
CA PRO A 386 14.95 22.12 -15.43
C PRO A 386 15.68 21.82 -14.11
N TRP A 387 16.35 20.67 -14.06
CA TRP A 387 17.25 20.29 -12.99
C TRP A 387 18.70 20.32 -13.49
N ARG A 388 19.63 20.42 -12.53
CA ARG A 388 21.05 20.21 -12.79
C ARG A 388 21.38 18.77 -12.41
N ASP A 389 22.18 18.13 -13.26
CA ASP A 389 22.68 16.78 -13.02
C ASP A 389 23.72 16.76 -11.89
#